data_AF-A0A1E8Q1D4-F1
#
_entry.id   AF-A0A1E8Q1D4-F1
#
_cell.length_a   1.000
_cell.length_b   1.000
_cell.length_c   1.000
_cell.angle_alpha   90.00
_cell.angle_beta   90.00
_cell.angle_gamma   90.00
#
_symmetry.space_group_name_H-M   'P 1'
#
loop_
_entity.id
_entity.type
_entity.pdbx_description
1 polymer ?
#
loop_
_entity_poly.entity_id
_entity_poly.type
_entity_poly.pdbx_seq_one_letter_code
_entity_poly.pdbx_strand_id
1 'polypeptide(L)'
;MHPDAIDAYLDETYLHTTIAGRRITHTAETTAKMAAAVLHAHQRPLTVDELRADIGIPASPGSVTTVLSAHKEFARASRTTWALRAWELPQYTSINEAIARYIDDHGGHVPTTELLNDLQAAYPDISARSLRTYLATPRYITRDGYSRRRTADDPAPSSRPLNQARGVYRTNTQVIRLALPVTTDLQRGSGRGIAVSVARAAHITLGGHQTFTNPRHSPITVTWVTNASNNARIGSLRTHAHELNATLGDTLIITFNTHRRTYSIATLDPTAPATEQIAQLTGRDPRDPNAAMSAALDNPQASPEHILRRRGDGDVADLLKRACAEASTAAHRTEHS
;
A
#
# COMPACT_ATOMS: atom_id res chain seq x y z
N MET A 1 -23.97 30.82 48.94
CA MET A 1 -22.60 31.18 48.50
C MET A 1 -22.73 32.46 47.69
N HIS A 2 -22.06 33.54 48.09
CA HIS A 2 -22.20 34.85 47.44
C HIS A 2 -21.61 34.78 46.01
N PRO A 3 -22.24 35.35 44.97
CA PRO A 3 -21.72 35.33 43.60
C PRO A 3 -20.25 35.75 43.49
N ASP A 4 -19.87 36.79 44.23
CA ASP A 4 -18.50 37.33 44.24
C ASP A 4 -17.45 36.35 44.82
N ALA A 5 -17.86 35.43 45.70
CA ALA A 5 -16.97 34.41 46.26
C ALA A 5 -16.76 33.24 45.28
N ILE A 6 -17.68 33.04 44.34
CA ILE A 6 -17.54 32.02 43.28
C ILE A 6 -16.55 32.51 42.22
N ASP A 7 -16.65 33.78 41.80
CA ASP A 7 -15.74 34.34 40.79
C ASP A 7 -14.30 34.42 41.30
N ALA A 8 -14.08 34.87 42.54
CA ALA A 8 -12.75 34.89 43.15
C ALA A 8 -12.15 33.47 43.29
N TYR A 9 -12.96 32.48 43.71
CA TYR A 9 -12.51 31.09 43.81
C TYR A 9 -12.18 30.50 42.43
N LEU A 10 -12.96 30.82 41.40
CA LEU A 10 -12.69 30.39 40.04
C LEU A 10 -11.40 31.02 39.49
N ASP A 11 -11.16 32.31 39.73
CA ASP A 11 -9.94 33.00 39.30
C ASP A 11 -8.67 32.53 40.03
N GLU A 12 -8.77 32.17 41.32
CA GLU A 12 -7.64 31.61 42.08
C GLU A 12 -7.35 30.14 41.72
N THR A 13 -8.37 29.35 41.40
CA THR A 13 -8.25 27.90 41.20
C THR A 13 -8.05 27.52 39.73
N TYR A 14 -8.51 28.36 38.80
CA TYR A 14 -8.52 28.05 37.38
C TYR A 14 -7.94 29.19 36.54
N LEU A 15 -7.23 28.80 35.49
CA LEU A 15 -6.79 29.72 34.45
C LEU A 15 -7.96 30.02 33.51
N HIS A 16 -8.02 31.27 33.05
CA HIS A 16 -9.03 31.74 32.12
C HIS A 16 -8.37 32.21 30.83
N THR A 17 -8.80 31.63 29.70
CA THR A 17 -8.37 32.04 28.36
C THR A 17 -9.60 32.36 27.51
N THR A 18 -9.52 33.40 26.67
CA THR A 18 -10.57 33.67 25.68
C THR A 18 -10.21 33.02 24.36
N ILE A 19 -11.07 32.11 23.89
CA ILE A 19 -10.89 31.39 22.62
C ILE A 19 -12.18 31.57 21.82
N ALA A 20 -12.06 32.04 20.57
CA ALA A 20 -13.20 32.33 19.69
C ALA A 20 -14.30 33.19 20.36
N GLY A 21 -13.91 34.16 21.19
CA GLY A 21 -14.84 35.04 21.91
C GLY A 21 -15.53 34.42 23.13
N ARG A 22 -15.13 33.21 23.56
CA ARG A 22 -15.68 32.52 24.74
C ARG A 22 -14.61 32.41 25.82
N ARG A 23 -14.98 32.75 27.07
CA ARG A 23 -14.13 32.56 28.24
C ARG A 23 -14.12 31.07 28.60
N ILE A 24 -12.95 30.45 28.58
CA ILE A 24 -12.76 29.05 28.92
C ILE A 24 -11.92 28.94 30.20
N THR A 25 -12.42 28.13 31.14
CA THR A 25 -11.80 27.86 32.43
C THR A 25 -11.07 26.52 32.38
N HIS A 26 -9.79 26.48 32.76
CA HIS A 26 -8.97 25.25 32.72
C HIS A 26 -7.97 25.17 33.88
N THR A 27 -7.61 23.94 34.27
CA THR A 27 -6.73 23.67 35.42
C THR A 27 -5.24 23.52 35.07
N ALA A 28 -4.89 23.50 33.78
CA ALA A 28 -3.50 23.50 33.28
C ALA A 28 -3.44 23.80 31.76
N GLU A 29 -2.32 24.31 31.26
CA GLU A 29 -2.05 24.60 29.84
C GLU A 29 -1.42 23.40 29.10
N THR A 30 -2.07 22.24 29.15
CA THR A 30 -1.64 21.10 28.32
C THR A 30 -2.27 21.16 26.94
N THR A 31 -1.56 20.66 25.91
CA THR A 31 -2.10 20.54 24.55
C THR A 31 -3.46 19.83 24.49
N ALA A 32 -3.69 18.79 25.29
CA ALA A 32 -4.99 18.10 25.31
C ALA A 32 -6.11 19.02 25.82
N LYS A 33 -5.96 19.59 27.02
CA LYS A 33 -6.95 20.50 27.61
C LYS A 33 -7.24 21.70 26.71
N MET A 34 -6.20 22.32 26.15
CA MET A 34 -6.37 23.48 25.29
C MET A 34 -7.02 23.09 23.95
N ALA A 35 -6.67 21.94 23.35
CA ALA A 35 -7.38 21.46 22.16
C ALA A 35 -8.86 21.17 22.43
N ALA A 36 -9.20 20.59 23.58
CA ALA A 36 -10.58 20.38 24.00
C ALA A 36 -11.32 21.72 24.21
N ALA A 37 -10.66 22.70 24.84
CA ALA A 37 -11.17 24.06 25.01
C ALA A 37 -11.47 24.74 23.67
N VAL A 38 -10.56 24.66 22.71
CA VAL A 38 -10.74 25.23 21.37
C VAL A 38 -11.92 24.56 20.64
N LEU A 39 -11.99 23.22 20.65
CA LEU A 39 -13.13 22.50 20.05
C LEU A 39 -14.45 22.90 20.72
N HIS A 40 -14.47 22.97 22.05
CA HIS A 40 -15.64 23.41 22.79
C HIS A 40 -16.00 24.87 22.47
N ALA A 41 -15.02 25.75 22.25
CA ALA A 41 -15.29 27.13 21.91
C ALA A 41 -15.98 27.24 20.54
N HIS A 42 -15.43 26.55 19.53
CA HIS A 42 -15.90 26.59 18.13
C HIS A 42 -17.18 25.78 17.86
N GLN A 43 -17.50 24.76 18.67
CA GLN A 43 -18.71 23.91 18.52
C GLN A 43 -18.84 23.25 17.14
N ARG A 44 -17.72 22.99 16.48
CA ARG A 44 -17.63 22.26 15.21
C ARG A 44 -16.30 21.50 15.14
N PRO A 45 -16.20 20.45 14.31
CA PRO A 45 -14.91 19.83 14.05
C PRO A 45 -13.92 20.82 13.45
N LEU A 46 -12.65 20.72 13.88
CA LEU A 46 -11.56 21.60 13.45
C LEU A 46 -10.39 20.79 12.89
N THR A 47 -9.68 21.37 11.94
CA THR A 47 -8.39 20.87 11.48
C THR A 47 -7.31 21.06 12.54
N VAL A 48 -6.21 20.31 12.41
CA VAL A 48 -5.03 20.49 13.30
C VAL A 48 -4.47 21.92 13.22
N ASP A 49 -4.50 22.54 12.05
CA ASP A 49 -4.00 23.91 11.88
C ASP A 49 -4.93 24.95 12.49
N GLU A 50 -6.25 24.81 12.35
CA GLU A 50 -7.23 25.65 13.07
C GLU A 50 -7.08 25.49 14.58
N LEU A 51 -6.94 24.25 15.08
CA LEU A 51 -6.70 24.02 16.51
C LEU A 51 -5.43 24.72 16.99
N ARG A 52 -4.35 24.62 16.22
CA ARG A 52 -3.05 25.23 16.58
C ARG A 52 -3.07 26.74 16.59
N ALA A 53 -3.85 27.36 15.71
CA ALA A 53 -3.98 28.81 15.70
C ALA A 53 -4.56 29.34 17.03
N ASP A 54 -5.43 28.55 17.67
CA ASP A 54 -6.23 28.98 18.81
C ASP A 54 -5.84 28.34 20.15
N ILE A 55 -4.94 27.33 20.15
CA ILE A 55 -4.55 26.59 21.35
C ILE A 55 -3.73 27.44 22.35
N GLY A 56 -3.18 28.56 21.92
CA GLY A 56 -2.45 29.52 22.75
C GLY A 56 -1.08 29.06 23.25
N ILE A 57 -0.66 27.82 22.94
CA ILE A 57 0.64 27.26 23.34
C ILE A 57 1.48 26.81 22.13
N PRO A 58 2.83 26.93 22.19
CA PRO A 58 3.69 26.42 21.12
C PRO A 58 3.57 24.90 20.95
N ALA A 59 2.97 24.47 19.83
CA ALA A 59 2.88 23.06 19.47
C ALA A 59 3.09 22.85 17.96
N SER A 60 3.82 21.79 17.60
CA SER A 60 3.94 21.36 16.21
C SER A 60 2.67 20.61 15.75
N PRO A 61 2.37 20.58 14.44
CA PRO A 61 1.25 19.79 13.90
C PRO A 61 1.29 18.31 14.31
N GLY A 62 2.48 17.72 14.29
CA GLY A 62 2.69 16.33 14.71
C GLY A 62 2.43 16.09 16.19
N SER A 63 2.81 17.04 17.06
CA SER A 63 2.55 16.94 18.50
C SER A 63 1.04 16.98 18.79
N VAL A 64 0.32 17.95 18.21
CA VAL A 64 -1.13 18.06 18.36
C VAL A 64 -1.84 16.80 17.84
N THR A 65 -1.44 16.29 16.67
CA THR A 65 -2.00 15.06 16.11
C THR A 65 -1.79 13.85 17.03
N THR A 66 -0.60 13.73 17.62
CA THR A 66 -0.28 12.66 18.59
C THR A 66 -1.17 12.74 19.81
N VAL A 67 -1.36 13.94 20.38
CA VAL A 67 -2.23 14.17 21.54
C VAL A 67 -3.68 13.82 21.23
N LEU A 68 -4.22 14.34 20.13
CA LEU A 68 -5.59 14.07 19.71
C LEU A 68 -5.85 12.57 19.49
N SER A 69 -4.84 11.83 18.99
CA SER A 69 -4.94 10.39 18.78
C SER A 69 -4.85 9.58 20.07
N ALA A 70 -4.04 10.03 21.04
CA ALA A 70 -3.79 9.31 22.29
C ALA A 70 -4.90 9.50 23.33
N HIS A 71 -5.61 10.64 23.29
CA HIS A 71 -6.62 10.98 24.28
C HIS A 71 -8.02 10.55 23.85
N LYS A 72 -8.68 9.74 24.70
CA LYS A 72 -10.02 9.17 24.43
C LYS A 72 -11.13 10.22 24.27
N GLU A 73 -10.92 11.45 24.73
CA GLU A 73 -11.91 12.53 24.65
C GLU A 73 -12.07 13.08 23.22
N PHE A 74 -11.15 12.77 22.31
CA PHE A 74 -11.22 13.17 20.92
C PHE A 74 -11.64 12.03 20.01
N ALA A 75 -12.26 12.40 18.89
CA ALA A 75 -12.53 11.51 17.77
C ALA A 75 -12.22 12.22 16.45
N ARG A 76 -11.74 11.48 15.46
CA ARG A 76 -11.65 12.00 14.10
C ARG A 76 -13.05 12.15 13.53
N ALA A 77 -13.37 13.35 13.08
CA ALA A 77 -14.61 13.64 12.37
C ALA A 77 -14.43 13.50 10.85
N SER A 78 -13.22 13.72 10.33
CA SER A 78 -12.89 13.51 8.92
C SER A 78 -11.42 13.10 8.72
N ARG A 79 -10.92 13.20 7.47
CA ARG A 79 -9.51 12.93 7.18
C ARG A 79 -8.60 13.96 7.84
N THR A 80 -9.00 15.21 7.96
CA THR A 80 -8.19 16.31 8.52
C THR A 80 -8.78 16.92 9.79
N THR A 81 -10.03 16.65 10.12
CA THR A 81 -10.71 17.28 11.27
C THR A 81 -10.90 16.35 12.46
N TRP A 82 -10.93 16.97 13.63
CA TRP A 82 -11.13 16.35 14.94
C TRP A 82 -12.28 17.01 15.67
N ALA A 83 -12.93 16.24 16.53
CA ALA A 83 -14.08 16.64 17.32
C ALA A 83 -13.96 16.11 18.75
N LEU A 84 -14.76 16.65 19.66
CA LEU A 84 -14.97 16.06 20.97
C LEU A 84 -15.82 14.80 20.83
N ARG A 85 -15.39 13.71 21.46
CA ARG A 85 -16.14 12.45 21.48
C ARG A 85 -17.51 12.61 22.15
N ALA A 86 -17.62 13.53 23.11
CA ALA A 86 -18.86 13.86 23.79
C ALA A 86 -19.94 14.46 22.85
N TRP A 87 -19.60 14.87 21.63
CA TRP A 87 -20.57 15.28 20.62
C TRP A 87 -21.23 14.10 19.89
N GLU A 88 -20.81 12.87 20.18
CA GLU A 88 -21.40 11.63 19.63
C GLU A 88 -21.45 11.58 18.09
N LEU A 89 -20.56 12.32 17.43
CA LEU A 89 -20.43 12.30 15.97
C LEU A 89 -19.91 10.94 15.50
N PRO A 90 -20.35 10.45 14.32
CA PRO A 90 -19.81 9.23 13.72
C PRO A 90 -18.30 9.30 13.56
N GLN A 91 -17.58 8.36 14.19
CA GLN A 91 -16.12 8.35 14.10
C GLN A 91 -15.67 7.97 12.69
N TYR A 92 -14.92 8.88 12.06
CA TYR A 92 -14.22 8.61 10.82
C TYR A 92 -12.94 7.83 11.11
N THR A 93 -12.76 6.69 10.44
CA THR A 93 -11.54 5.89 10.54
C THR A 93 -10.76 5.89 9.22
N SER A 94 -11.44 5.62 8.11
CA SER A 94 -10.86 5.61 6.76
C SER A 94 -11.94 5.77 5.69
N ILE A 95 -11.52 6.13 4.47
CA ILE A 95 -12.40 6.18 3.30
C ILE A 95 -13.07 4.83 3.05
N ASN A 96 -12.32 3.74 3.19
CA ASN A 96 -12.87 2.38 3.03
C ASN A 96 -13.99 2.09 4.02
N GLU A 97 -13.80 2.47 5.28
CA GLU A 97 -14.81 2.21 6.31
C GLU A 97 -16.04 3.10 6.12
N ALA A 98 -15.85 4.37 5.75
CA ALA A 98 -16.94 5.27 5.42
C ALA A 98 -17.80 4.73 4.26
N ILE A 99 -17.17 4.25 3.17
CA ILE A 99 -17.87 3.62 2.05
C ILE A 99 -18.59 2.33 2.49
N ALA A 100 -17.91 1.46 3.24
CA ALA A 100 -18.50 0.19 3.69
C ALA A 100 -19.73 0.42 4.57
N ARG A 101 -19.62 1.31 5.56
CA ARG A 101 -20.71 1.67 6.45
C ARG A 101 -21.89 2.29 5.72
N TYR A 102 -21.62 3.24 4.81
CA TYR A 102 -22.67 3.83 3.99
C TYR A 102 -23.43 2.75 3.22
N ILE A 103 -22.74 1.82 2.55
CA ILE A 103 -23.39 0.73 1.83
C ILE A 103 -24.22 -0.15 2.78
N ASP A 104 -23.67 -0.52 3.94
CA ASP A 104 -24.34 -1.38 4.91
C ASP A 104 -25.62 -0.71 5.50
N ASP A 105 -25.53 0.56 5.88
CA ASP A 105 -26.63 1.35 6.45
C ASP A 105 -27.79 1.57 5.43
N HIS A 106 -27.50 1.47 4.14
CA HIS A 106 -28.46 1.63 3.04
C HIS A 106 -28.84 0.29 2.39
N GLY A 107 -28.78 -0.81 3.14
CA GLY A 107 -29.29 -2.11 2.71
C GLY A 107 -28.36 -2.91 1.79
N GLY A 108 -27.07 -2.56 1.74
CA GLY A 108 -26.02 -3.36 1.10
C GLY A 108 -25.78 -3.11 -0.39
N HIS A 109 -26.63 -2.31 -1.06
CA HIS A 109 -26.53 -2.00 -2.48
C HIS A 109 -27.14 -0.63 -2.79
N VAL A 110 -26.34 0.30 -3.33
CA VAL A 110 -26.72 1.71 -3.43
C VAL A 110 -26.37 2.33 -4.79
N PRO A 111 -27.10 3.35 -5.27
CA PRO A 111 -26.67 4.14 -6.42
C PRO A 111 -25.30 4.77 -6.18
N THR A 112 -24.35 4.55 -7.09
CA THR A 112 -22.97 5.03 -6.95
C THR A 112 -22.91 6.56 -6.86
N THR A 113 -23.78 7.26 -7.60
CA THR A 113 -23.85 8.72 -7.60
C THR A 113 -24.29 9.29 -6.26
N GLU A 114 -25.28 8.66 -5.61
CA GLU A 114 -25.78 9.06 -4.29
C GLU A 114 -24.70 8.85 -3.23
N LEU A 115 -24.10 7.65 -3.19
CA LEU A 115 -22.98 7.35 -2.29
C LEU A 115 -21.85 8.39 -2.41
N LEU A 116 -21.45 8.74 -3.64
CA LEU A 116 -20.38 9.70 -3.86
C LEU A 116 -20.75 11.10 -3.37
N ASN A 117 -21.96 11.56 -3.64
CA ASN A 117 -22.44 12.89 -3.24
C ASN A 117 -22.57 12.98 -1.72
N ASP A 118 -23.21 11.99 -1.09
CA ASP A 118 -23.48 11.99 0.33
C ASP A 118 -22.20 11.87 1.16
N LEU A 119 -21.27 11.00 0.76
CA LEU A 119 -19.97 10.90 1.43
C LEU A 119 -19.13 12.16 1.25
N GLN A 120 -19.24 12.85 0.11
CA GLN A 120 -18.53 14.11 -0.09
C GLN A 120 -19.16 15.26 0.71
N ALA A 121 -20.48 15.26 0.88
CA ALA A 121 -21.18 16.20 1.76
C ALA A 121 -20.82 15.96 3.23
N ALA A 122 -20.77 14.70 3.67
CA ALA A 122 -20.37 14.32 5.03
C ALA A 122 -18.88 14.57 5.31
N TYR A 123 -18.02 14.40 4.29
CA TYR A 123 -16.58 14.55 4.40
C TYR A 123 -16.00 15.44 3.28
N PRO A 124 -16.15 16.79 3.38
CA PRO A 124 -15.73 17.73 2.33
C PRO A 124 -14.24 17.70 1.97
N ASP A 125 -13.40 17.19 2.87
CA ASP A 125 -11.95 17.04 2.72
C ASP A 125 -11.53 15.74 1.98
N ILE A 126 -12.51 14.95 1.53
CA ILE A 126 -12.31 13.77 0.69
C ILE A 126 -12.75 14.10 -0.75
N SER A 127 -11.81 13.99 -1.69
CA SER A 127 -12.13 14.24 -3.10
C SER A 127 -12.97 13.11 -3.70
N ALA A 128 -13.86 13.45 -4.65
CA ALA A 128 -14.57 12.46 -5.47
C ALA A 128 -13.62 11.47 -6.17
N ARG A 129 -12.43 11.92 -6.57
CA ARG A 129 -11.39 11.05 -7.15
C ARG A 129 -10.91 10.00 -6.15
N SER A 130 -10.70 10.38 -4.89
CA SER A 130 -10.33 9.45 -3.82
C SER A 130 -11.44 8.41 -3.61
N LEU A 131 -12.70 8.84 -3.46
CA LEU A 131 -13.83 7.91 -3.30
C LEU A 131 -13.91 6.91 -4.46
N ARG A 132 -13.84 7.38 -5.71
CA ARG A 132 -13.81 6.50 -6.90
C ARG A 132 -12.63 5.54 -6.90
N THR A 133 -11.45 5.99 -6.46
CA THR A 133 -10.26 5.12 -6.35
C THR A 133 -10.49 3.99 -5.35
N TYR A 134 -11.14 4.28 -4.22
CA TYR A 134 -11.47 3.27 -3.21
C TYR A 134 -12.61 2.34 -3.66
N LEU A 135 -13.65 2.87 -4.32
CA LEU A 135 -14.72 2.05 -4.93
C LEU A 135 -14.21 1.12 -6.04
N ALA A 136 -13.13 1.50 -6.72
CA ALA A 136 -12.48 0.66 -7.72
C ALA A 136 -11.64 -0.48 -7.11
N THR A 137 -11.51 -0.54 -5.78
CA THR A 137 -10.80 -1.65 -5.11
C THR A 137 -11.65 -2.93 -5.10
N PRO A 138 -11.04 -4.12 -5.04
CA PRO A 138 -11.72 -5.41 -5.04
C PRO A 138 -12.74 -5.60 -3.92
N ARG A 139 -12.68 -4.79 -2.86
CA ARG A 139 -13.66 -4.79 -1.77
C ARG A 139 -15.08 -4.47 -2.26
N TYR A 140 -15.21 -3.76 -3.38
CA TYR A 140 -16.49 -3.34 -3.93
C TYR A 140 -16.69 -3.88 -5.35
N ILE A 141 -17.96 -3.95 -5.74
CA ILE A 141 -18.39 -4.16 -7.12
C ILE A 141 -19.21 -2.93 -7.49
N THR A 142 -18.78 -2.26 -8.55
CA THR A 142 -19.52 -1.14 -9.14
C THR A 142 -19.92 -1.55 -10.55
N ARG A 143 -21.23 -1.64 -10.80
CA ARG A 143 -21.79 -2.11 -12.06
C ARG A 143 -23.16 -1.45 -12.28
N ASP A 144 -23.44 -1.09 -13.53
CA ASP A 144 -24.75 -0.55 -13.95
C ASP A 144 -25.22 0.66 -13.11
N GLY A 145 -24.28 1.49 -12.63
CA GLY A 145 -24.57 2.67 -11.81
C GLY A 145 -24.74 2.41 -10.31
N TYR A 146 -24.58 1.17 -9.85
CA TYR A 146 -24.71 0.80 -8.44
C TYR A 146 -23.41 0.25 -7.86
N SER A 147 -23.22 0.46 -6.56
CA SER A 147 -22.09 -0.02 -5.79
C SER A 147 -22.57 -0.90 -4.64
N ARG A 148 -21.90 -2.04 -4.44
CA ARG A 148 -22.07 -2.91 -3.26
C ARG A 148 -20.75 -3.48 -2.79
N ARG A 149 -20.75 -4.04 -1.58
CA ARG A 149 -19.62 -4.85 -1.09
C ARG A 149 -19.53 -6.15 -1.87
N ARG A 150 -18.29 -6.57 -2.09
CA ARG A 150 -17.97 -7.93 -2.55
C ARG A 150 -18.21 -8.92 -1.41
N THR A 151 -18.76 -10.07 -1.76
CA THR A 151 -19.00 -11.23 -0.89
C THR A 151 -18.09 -12.40 -1.28
N ALA A 152 -18.12 -13.50 -0.52
CA ALA A 152 -17.33 -14.70 -0.82
C ALA A 152 -17.79 -15.40 -2.12
N ASP A 153 -19.07 -15.22 -2.50
CA ASP A 153 -19.66 -15.84 -3.70
C ASP A 153 -19.30 -15.10 -4.98
N ASP A 154 -18.75 -13.89 -4.87
CA ASP A 154 -18.37 -13.08 -6.03
C ASP A 154 -17.04 -13.54 -6.63
N PRO A 155 -16.95 -13.71 -7.97
CA PRO A 155 -15.74 -14.17 -8.63
C PRO A 155 -14.62 -13.14 -8.49
N ALA A 156 -13.44 -13.58 -8.05
CA ALA A 156 -12.28 -12.70 -7.87
C ALA A 156 -12.03 -11.83 -9.11
N PRO A 157 -11.61 -10.55 -8.95
CA PRO A 157 -11.36 -9.66 -10.07
C PRO A 157 -10.43 -10.28 -11.11
N SER A 158 -10.72 -10.03 -12.38
CA SER A 158 -9.81 -10.41 -13.47
C SER A 158 -8.46 -9.75 -13.24
N SER A 159 -7.39 -10.52 -13.42
CA SER A 159 -6.03 -10.00 -13.39
C SER A 159 -5.35 -10.26 -14.73
N ARG A 160 -4.42 -9.39 -15.10
CA ARG A 160 -3.53 -9.67 -16.23
C ARG A 160 -2.79 -11.00 -16.01
N PRO A 161 -2.48 -11.75 -17.09
CA PRO A 161 -1.68 -12.96 -16.98
C PRO A 161 -0.27 -12.65 -16.46
N LEU A 162 0.40 -13.67 -15.91
CA LEU A 162 1.70 -13.53 -15.26
C LEU A 162 2.77 -12.95 -16.20
N ASN A 163 2.72 -13.31 -17.47
CA ASN A 163 3.68 -12.86 -18.48
C ASN A 163 3.59 -11.37 -18.84
N GLN A 164 2.49 -10.70 -18.49
CA GLN A 164 2.34 -9.26 -18.61
C GLN A 164 2.80 -8.49 -17.37
N ALA A 165 3.19 -9.17 -16.29
CA ALA A 165 3.72 -8.53 -15.10
C ALA A 165 5.22 -8.24 -15.26
N ARG A 166 5.59 -6.97 -15.08
CA ARG A 166 6.98 -6.50 -15.09
C ARG A 166 7.83 -7.25 -14.07
N GLY A 167 9.02 -7.70 -14.46
CA GLY A 167 9.96 -8.37 -13.58
C GLY A 167 9.51 -9.76 -13.10
N VAL A 168 8.53 -10.39 -13.74
CA VAL A 168 8.04 -11.72 -13.37
C VAL A 168 8.34 -12.75 -14.46
N TYR A 169 8.81 -13.91 -14.04
CA TYR A 169 9.23 -15.03 -14.89
C TYR A 169 8.78 -16.37 -14.29
N ARG A 170 8.56 -17.38 -15.13
CA ARG A 170 8.32 -18.77 -14.69
C ARG A 170 9.50 -19.66 -15.01
N THR A 171 10.00 -20.38 -14.00
CA THR A 171 10.93 -21.49 -14.26
C THR A 171 10.17 -22.73 -14.71
N ASN A 172 9.03 -23.01 -14.06
CA ASN A 172 8.11 -24.09 -14.40
C ASN A 172 6.72 -23.80 -13.79
N THR A 173 5.83 -24.79 -13.79
CA THR A 173 4.46 -24.64 -13.29
C THR A 173 4.38 -24.28 -11.80
N GLN A 174 5.36 -24.68 -11.00
CA GLN A 174 5.40 -24.51 -9.53
C GLN A 174 6.39 -23.44 -9.06
N VAL A 175 7.21 -22.88 -9.96
CA VAL A 175 8.28 -21.97 -9.60
C VAL A 175 8.15 -20.66 -10.37
N ILE A 176 7.93 -19.58 -9.62
CA ILE A 176 7.88 -18.20 -10.13
C ILE A 176 9.08 -17.43 -9.61
N ARG A 177 9.65 -16.58 -10.45
CA ARG A 177 10.77 -15.69 -10.12
C ARG A 177 10.31 -14.25 -10.24
N LEU A 178 10.65 -13.45 -9.24
CA LEU A 178 10.31 -12.05 -9.13
C LEU A 178 11.59 -11.22 -8.99
N ALA A 179 11.88 -10.42 -10.00
CA ALA A 179 12.97 -9.46 -10.03
C ALA A 179 12.48 -8.10 -9.51
N LEU A 180 13.02 -7.65 -8.37
CA LEU A 180 12.68 -6.39 -7.74
C LEU A 180 13.92 -5.51 -7.59
N PRO A 181 13.91 -4.27 -8.13
CA PRO A 181 15.01 -3.35 -7.89
C PRO A 181 15.00 -2.91 -6.42
N VAL A 182 16.20 -2.80 -5.83
CA VAL A 182 16.42 -2.17 -4.53
C VAL A 182 16.22 -0.68 -4.72
N THR A 183 15.23 -0.15 -4.01
CA THR A 183 14.83 1.26 -4.04
C THR A 183 14.94 1.83 -2.63
N THR A 184 14.91 3.16 -2.50
CA THR A 184 14.89 3.82 -1.19
C THR A 184 13.71 3.38 -0.32
N ASP A 185 12.54 3.15 -0.92
CA ASP A 185 11.36 2.57 -0.25
C ASP A 185 11.60 1.18 0.33
N LEU A 186 12.28 0.32 -0.44
CA LEU A 186 12.65 -1.02 0.01
C LEU A 186 13.61 -0.93 1.21
N GLN A 187 14.61 -0.05 1.14
CA GLN A 187 15.56 0.17 2.23
C GLN A 187 14.93 0.78 3.48
N ARG A 188 13.88 1.60 3.33
CA ARG A 188 13.07 2.07 4.48
C ARG A 188 12.34 0.93 5.20
N GLY A 189 12.09 -0.19 4.52
CA GLY A 189 11.42 -1.36 5.08
C GLY A 189 9.91 -1.36 4.90
N SER A 190 9.40 -0.57 3.96
CA SER A 190 7.99 -0.68 3.57
C SER A 190 7.78 -1.91 2.70
N GLY A 191 6.71 -2.67 2.97
CA GLY A 191 6.25 -3.68 2.03
C GLY A 191 5.93 -3.07 0.66
N ARG A 192 6.08 -3.85 -0.40
CA ARG A 192 6.00 -3.35 -1.78
C ARG A 192 4.78 -3.90 -2.51
N GLY A 193 4.15 -3.09 -3.35
CA GLY A 193 3.13 -3.56 -4.28
C GLY A 193 3.74 -4.44 -5.37
N ILE A 194 3.11 -5.57 -5.65
CA ILE A 194 3.48 -6.50 -6.71
C ILE A 194 2.26 -6.78 -7.61
N ALA A 195 2.48 -7.36 -8.78
CA ALA A 195 1.36 -7.72 -9.66
C ALA A 195 0.47 -8.80 -9.01
N VAL A 196 -0.86 -8.64 -9.12
CA VAL A 196 -1.85 -9.62 -8.63
C VAL A 196 -1.64 -11.02 -9.22
N SER A 197 -1.11 -11.10 -10.44
CA SER A 197 -0.76 -12.38 -11.06
C SER A 197 0.26 -13.18 -10.26
N VAL A 198 1.18 -12.53 -9.54
CA VAL A 198 2.14 -13.20 -8.65
C VAL A 198 1.41 -13.88 -7.48
N ALA A 199 0.48 -13.15 -6.84
CA ALA A 199 -0.33 -13.71 -5.75
C ALA A 199 -1.19 -14.89 -6.24
N ARG A 200 -1.80 -14.77 -7.43
CA ARG A 200 -2.56 -15.87 -8.04
C ARG A 200 -1.71 -17.07 -8.39
N ALA A 201 -0.52 -16.86 -8.94
CA ALA A 201 0.42 -17.95 -9.24
C ALA A 201 0.90 -18.65 -7.95
N ALA A 202 0.93 -17.93 -6.84
CA ALA A 202 1.14 -18.45 -5.50
C ALA A 202 -0.11 -19.07 -4.84
N HIS A 203 -1.22 -19.23 -5.58
CA HIS A 203 -2.50 -19.76 -5.09
C HIS A 203 -3.13 -18.97 -3.94
N ILE A 204 -2.84 -17.68 -3.86
CA ILE A 204 -3.42 -16.78 -2.85
C ILE A 204 -4.78 -16.30 -3.37
N THR A 205 -5.81 -16.45 -2.54
CA THR A 205 -7.16 -15.94 -2.81
C THR A 205 -7.27 -14.46 -2.42
N LEU A 206 -8.26 -13.76 -2.97
CA LEU A 206 -8.53 -12.37 -2.62
C LEU A 206 -8.82 -12.25 -1.12
N GLY A 207 -8.14 -11.32 -0.43
CA GLY A 207 -8.17 -11.17 1.03
C GLY A 207 -7.20 -12.10 1.77
N GLY A 208 -6.60 -13.06 1.08
CA GLY A 208 -5.69 -14.04 1.64
C GLY A 208 -4.22 -13.61 1.67
N HIS A 209 -3.41 -14.44 2.30
CA HIS A 209 -1.96 -14.32 2.32
C HIS A 209 -1.30 -15.70 2.28
N GLN A 210 -0.03 -15.74 1.89
CA GLN A 210 0.82 -16.91 1.95
C GLN A 210 2.21 -16.49 2.45
N THR A 211 2.71 -17.23 3.43
CA THR A 211 4.09 -17.09 3.91
C THR A 211 4.96 -18.16 3.27
N PHE A 212 6.12 -17.74 2.78
CA PHE A 212 7.16 -18.57 2.20
C PHE A 212 8.35 -18.64 3.15
N THR A 213 8.90 -19.83 3.36
CA THR A 213 10.01 -20.05 4.29
C THR A 213 11.33 -20.31 3.57
N ASN A 214 12.42 -19.99 4.25
CA ASN A 214 13.78 -20.31 3.83
C ASN A 214 14.60 -20.70 5.08
N PRO A 215 15.46 -21.73 5.02
CA PRO A 215 16.25 -22.16 6.18
C PRO A 215 17.26 -21.12 6.70
N ARG A 216 17.69 -20.17 5.86
CA ARG A 216 18.76 -19.21 6.14
C ARG A 216 18.28 -17.77 6.32
N HIS A 217 17.03 -17.49 5.96
CA HIS A 217 16.52 -16.12 5.87
C HIS A 217 15.13 -16.01 6.49
N SER A 218 14.78 -14.82 6.96
CA SER A 218 13.47 -14.54 7.55
C SER A 218 12.30 -14.78 6.57
N PRO A 219 11.13 -15.29 6.99
CA PRO A 219 10.04 -15.61 6.08
C PRO A 219 9.53 -14.41 5.26
N ILE A 220 9.09 -14.66 4.03
CA ILE A 220 8.47 -13.65 3.16
C ILE A 220 6.97 -13.91 3.09
N THR A 221 6.16 -12.90 3.42
CA THR A 221 4.70 -12.97 3.25
C THR A 221 4.27 -12.22 2.01
N VAL A 222 3.45 -12.86 1.18
CA VAL A 222 2.72 -12.25 0.07
C VAL A 222 1.24 -12.19 0.43
N THR A 223 0.58 -11.08 0.12
CA THR A 223 -0.83 -10.84 0.48
C THR A 223 -1.58 -10.28 -0.72
N TRP A 224 -2.81 -10.73 -0.93
CA TRP A 224 -3.75 -10.10 -1.86
C TRP A 224 -4.82 -9.34 -1.05
N VAL A 225 -4.61 -8.06 -0.83
CA VAL A 225 -5.54 -7.20 -0.08
C VAL A 225 -6.77 -6.82 -0.92
N THR A 226 -7.90 -6.54 -0.26
CA THR A 226 -9.14 -6.10 -0.91
C THR A 226 -9.28 -4.58 -1.00
N ASN A 227 -8.56 -3.85 -0.16
CA ASN A 227 -8.85 -2.47 0.23
C ASN A 227 -7.89 -1.43 -0.37
N ALA A 228 -6.96 -1.85 -1.23
CA ALA A 228 -5.99 -0.99 -1.90
C ALA A 228 -6.05 -1.24 -3.41
N SER A 229 -5.74 -0.22 -4.22
CA SER A 229 -5.77 -0.30 -5.70
C SER A 229 -4.64 -1.13 -6.31
N ASN A 230 -3.48 -1.21 -5.63
CA ASN A 230 -2.41 -2.15 -5.95
C ASN A 230 -2.47 -3.32 -4.97
N ASN A 231 -3.30 -4.29 -5.32
CA ASN A 231 -3.96 -5.16 -4.36
C ASN A 231 -3.11 -6.39 -3.98
N ALA A 232 -1.97 -6.62 -4.61
CA ALA A 232 -1.02 -7.63 -4.14
C ALA A 232 0.23 -6.97 -3.56
N ARG A 233 0.72 -7.49 -2.44
CA ARG A 233 1.85 -6.94 -1.70
C ARG A 233 2.80 -8.04 -1.27
N ILE A 234 4.08 -7.72 -1.26
CA ILE A 234 5.12 -8.49 -0.59
C ILE A 234 5.54 -7.74 0.67
N GLY A 235 5.84 -8.49 1.74
CA GLY A 235 6.37 -7.95 2.99
C GLY A 235 7.68 -7.18 2.80
N SER A 236 8.17 -6.58 3.88
CA SER A 236 9.46 -5.89 3.86
C SER A 236 10.58 -6.84 3.43
N LEU A 237 11.42 -6.39 2.51
CA LEU A 237 12.62 -7.10 2.04
C LEU A 237 13.91 -6.43 2.51
N ARG A 238 13.80 -5.47 3.45
CA ARG A 238 14.95 -4.69 3.93
C ARG A 238 16.02 -5.58 4.53
N THR A 239 15.62 -6.52 5.39
CA THR A 239 16.55 -7.45 6.04
C THR A 239 17.26 -8.31 5.00
N HIS A 240 16.53 -8.85 4.01
CA HIS A 240 17.12 -9.64 2.94
C HIS A 240 18.09 -8.84 2.07
N ALA A 241 17.75 -7.59 1.73
CA ALA A 241 18.66 -6.71 1.00
C ALA A 241 19.96 -6.46 1.78
N HIS A 242 19.86 -6.23 3.09
CA HIS A 242 21.02 -6.06 3.97
C HIS A 242 21.86 -7.34 4.06
N GLU A 243 21.25 -8.50 4.27
CA GLU A 243 21.95 -9.81 4.32
C GLU A 243 22.70 -10.13 3.02
N LEU A 244 22.19 -9.67 1.88
CA LEU A 244 22.82 -9.85 0.56
C LEU A 244 23.80 -8.71 0.20
N ASN A 245 24.02 -7.74 1.10
CA ASN A 245 24.77 -6.50 0.83
C ASN A 245 24.28 -5.75 -0.42
N ALA A 246 22.98 -5.84 -0.73
CA ALA A 246 22.38 -5.21 -1.89
C ALA A 246 22.13 -3.71 -1.66
N THR A 247 22.56 -2.92 -2.62
CA THR A 247 22.55 -1.45 -2.60
C THR A 247 21.53 -0.87 -3.59
N LEU A 248 21.34 0.46 -3.57
CA LEU A 248 20.38 1.13 -4.44
C LEU A 248 20.72 0.89 -5.91
N GLY A 249 19.76 0.38 -6.69
CA GLY A 249 19.96 0.04 -8.09
C GLY A 249 20.20 -1.45 -8.35
N ASP A 250 20.62 -2.22 -7.34
CA ASP A 250 20.74 -3.67 -7.46
C ASP A 250 19.36 -4.31 -7.67
N THR A 251 19.34 -5.52 -8.24
CA THR A 251 18.10 -6.27 -8.44
C THR A 251 18.11 -7.54 -7.60
N LEU A 252 17.11 -7.67 -6.72
CA LEU A 252 16.85 -8.91 -5.99
C LEU A 252 16.02 -9.84 -6.87
N ILE A 253 16.46 -11.09 -7.01
CA ILE A 253 15.72 -12.17 -7.65
C ILE A 253 15.19 -13.10 -6.56
N ILE A 254 13.88 -13.09 -6.35
CA ILE A 254 13.19 -13.97 -5.41
C ILE A 254 12.57 -15.11 -6.20
N THR A 255 12.95 -16.34 -5.87
CA THR A 255 12.40 -17.55 -6.49
C THR A 255 11.44 -18.21 -5.52
N PHE A 256 10.15 -18.15 -5.79
CA PHE A 256 9.12 -18.81 -4.98
C PHE A 256 8.80 -20.19 -5.56
N ASN A 257 8.88 -21.22 -4.73
CA ASN A 257 8.24 -22.50 -5.00
C ASN A 257 6.83 -22.46 -4.39
N THR A 258 5.82 -22.34 -5.24
CA THR A 258 4.42 -22.12 -4.82
C THR A 258 3.78 -23.37 -4.24
N HIS A 259 4.28 -24.56 -4.59
CA HIS A 259 3.82 -25.82 -4.05
C HIS A 259 4.43 -26.12 -2.67
N ARG A 260 5.76 -26.01 -2.54
CA ARG A 260 6.49 -26.27 -1.28
C ARG A 260 6.40 -25.12 -0.29
N ARG A 261 5.91 -23.96 -0.70
CA ARG A 261 5.84 -22.72 0.09
C ARG A 261 7.21 -22.32 0.64
N THR A 262 8.23 -22.50 -0.18
CA THR A 262 9.59 -22.08 0.11
C THR A 262 10.04 -21.01 -0.86
N TYR A 263 11.09 -20.28 -0.51
CA TYR A 263 11.73 -19.36 -1.44
C TYR A 263 13.26 -19.43 -1.36
N SER A 264 13.92 -18.99 -2.42
CA SER A 264 15.33 -18.57 -2.38
C SER A 264 15.44 -17.13 -2.89
N ILE A 265 16.53 -16.46 -2.52
CA ILE A 265 16.78 -15.07 -2.92
C ILE A 265 18.27 -14.91 -3.24
N ALA A 266 18.56 -14.12 -4.28
CA ALA A 266 19.90 -13.72 -4.68
C ALA A 266 19.87 -12.32 -5.31
N THR A 267 21.03 -11.66 -5.37
CA THR A 267 21.22 -10.48 -6.21
C THR A 267 21.52 -10.92 -7.65
N LEU A 268 20.96 -10.21 -8.63
CA LEU A 268 21.38 -10.32 -10.02
C LEU A 268 22.83 -9.82 -10.12
N ASP A 269 23.74 -10.64 -10.67
CA ASP A 269 25.11 -10.21 -10.93
C ASP A 269 25.18 -9.45 -12.26
N PRO A 270 25.40 -8.11 -12.26
CA PRO A 270 25.48 -7.33 -13.49
C PRO A 270 26.79 -7.54 -14.26
N THR A 271 27.79 -8.16 -13.64
CA THR A 271 29.12 -8.42 -14.23
C THR A 271 29.21 -9.76 -14.95
N ALA A 272 28.28 -10.67 -14.66
CA ALA A 272 28.18 -11.95 -15.34
C ALA A 272 27.85 -11.79 -16.84
N PRO A 273 28.20 -12.77 -17.71
CA PRO A 273 27.79 -12.77 -19.12
C PRO A 273 26.27 -12.59 -19.27
N ALA A 274 25.81 -11.96 -20.36
CA ALA A 274 24.39 -11.69 -20.54
C ALA A 274 23.54 -12.97 -20.58
N THR A 275 24.10 -14.05 -21.14
CA THR A 275 23.50 -15.40 -21.10
C THR A 275 23.25 -15.88 -19.67
N GLU A 276 24.21 -15.72 -18.77
CA GLU A 276 24.08 -16.10 -17.36
C GLU A 276 23.08 -15.21 -16.62
N GLN A 277 23.06 -13.90 -16.88
CA GLN A 277 22.06 -12.98 -16.32
C GLN A 277 20.62 -13.40 -16.71
N ILE A 278 20.40 -13.82 -17.97
CA ILE A 278 19.12 -14.37 -18.41
C ILE A 278 18.79 -15.67 -17.68
N ALA A 279 19.76 -16.55 -17.45
CA ALA A 279 19.55 -17.76 -16.63
C ALA A 279 19.20 -17.44 -15.18
N GLN A 280 19.80 -16.41 -14.56
CA GLN A 280 19.44 -15.97 -13.21
C GLN A 280 17.98 -15.48 -13.13
N LEU A 281 17.55 -14.70 -14.12
CA LEU A 281 16.18 -14.17 -14.22
C LEU A 281 15.12 -15.25 -14.49
N THR A 282 15.43 -16.23 -15.34
CA THR A 282 14.47 -17.25 -15.80
C THR A 282 14.54 -18.55 -15.00
N GLY A 283 15.69 -18.84 -14.40
CA GLY A 283 16.02 -20.14 -13.79
C GLY A 283 16.14 -21.27 -14.82
N ARG A 284 16.45 -20.94 -16.09
CA ARG A 284 16.49 -21.88 -17.22
C ARG A 284 17.87 -21.93 -17.87
N ASP A 285 18.11 -22.97 -18.66
CA ASP A 285 19.36 -23.19 -19.39
C ASP A 285 19.68 -21.99 -20.31
N PRO A 286 20.89 -21.37 -20.19
CA PRO A 286 21.29 -20.23 -20.99
C PRO A 286 21.71 -20.56 -22.43
N ARG A 287 21.80 -21.84 -22.85
CA ARG A 287 22.26 -22.22 -24.21
C ARG A 287 21.45 -21.57 -25.32
N ASP A 288 20.13 -21.47 -25.13
CA ASP A 288 19.23 -20.70 -25.99
C ASP A 288 18.48 -19.67 -25.14
N PRO A 289 19.04 -18.46 -24.98
CA PRO A 289 18.43 -17.41 -24.17
C PRO A 289 17.03 -17.02 -24.66
N ASN A 290 16.77 -17.11 -25.97
CA ASN A 290 15.50 -16.73 -26.56
C ASN A 290 14.41 -17.75 -26.22
N ALA A 291 14.71 -19.05 -26.39
CA ALA A 291 13.80 -20.12 -25.97
C ALA A 291 13.59 -20.12 -24.45
N ALA A 292 14.66 -19.92 -23.67
CA ALA A 292 14.57 -19.81 -22.21
C ALA A 292 13.64 -18.68 -21.77
N MET A 293 13.78 -17.49 -22.36
CA MET A 293 12.91 -16.36 -22.06
C MET A 293 11.47 -16.58 -22.53
N SER A 294 11.27 -17.11 -23.74
CA SER A 294 9.94 -17.41 -24.28
C SER A 294 9.18 -18.40 -23.38
N ALA A 295 9.86 -19.45 -22.92
CA ALA A 295 9.31 -20.40 -21.96
C ALA A 295 9.07 -19.78 -20.58
N ALA A 296 9.91 -18.83 -20.15
CA ALA A 296 9.73 -18.12 -18.89
C ALA A 296 8.57 -17.11 -18.91
N LEU A 297 8.24 -16.61 -20.09
CA LEU A 297 7.09 -15.74 -20.35
C LEU A 297 5.83 -16.54 -20.70
N ASP A 298 5.86 -17.87 -20.64
CA ASP A 298 4.68 -18.73 -20.85
C ASP A 298 3.92 -18.33 -22.14
N ASN A 299 4.68 -17.96 -23.19
CA ASN A 299 4.14 -17.45 -24.45
C ASN A 299 5.06 -17.84 -25.61
N PRO A 300 4.82 -19.01 -26.24
CA PRO A 300 5.68 -19.52 -27.31
C PRO A 300 5.46 -18.83 -28.67
N GLN A 301 4.38 -18.06 -28.84
CA GLN A 301 3.96 -17.54 -30.15
C GLN A 301 4.43 -16.09 -30.42
N ALA A 302 4.75 -15.35 -29.37
CA ALA A 302 5.15 -13.95 -29.48
C ALA A 302 6.64 -13.78 -29.18
N SER A 303 7.29 -12.85 -29.90
CA SER A 303 8.67 -12.49 -29.62
C SER A 303 8.82 -12.07 -28.14
N PRO A 304 9.70 -12.73 -27.36
CA PRO A 304 9.91 -12.42 -25.95
C PRO A 304 10.33 -10.96 -25.76
N GLU A 305 11.10 -10.40 -26.70
CA GLU A 305 11.50 -8.99 -26.69
C GLU A 305 10.28 -8.05 -26.72
N HIS A 306 9.32 -8.31 -27.60
CA HIS A 306 8.14 -7.48 -27.74
C HIS A 306 7.30 -7.49 -26.45
N ILE A 307 7.17 -8.66 -25.80
CA ILE A 307 6.46 -8.78 -24.51
C ILE A 307 7.18 -7.97 -23.44
N LEU A 308 8.50 -8.14 -23.32
CA LEU A 308 9.34 -7.44 -22.33
C LEU A 308 9.20 -5.92 -22.47
N ARG A 309 9.32 -5.37 -23.68
CA ARG A 309 9.14 -3.93 -23.91
C ARG A 309 7.72 -3.46 -23.56
N ARG A 310 6.69 -4.19 -24.01
CA ARG A 310 5.29 -3.82 -23.75
C ARG A 310 4.94 -3.78 -22.26
N ARG A 311 5.57 -4.62 -21.43
CA ARG A 311 5.36 -4.63 -19.98
C ARG A 311 6.35 -3.74 -19.20
N GLY A 312 7.25 -3.04 -19.89
CA GLY A 312 8.20 -2.09 -19.29
C GLY A 312 9.50 -2.69 -18.76
N ASP A 313 9.88 -3.89 -19.23
CA ASP A 313 11.19 -4.52 -18.99
C ASP A 313 12.12 -4.28 -20.20
N GLY A 314 12.30 -3.01 -20.58
CA GLY A 314 13.12 -2.65 -21.76
C GLY A 314 14.61 -2.98 -21.57
N ASP A 315 15.12 -2.81 -20.35
CA ASP A 315 16.46 -3.21 -19.91
C ASP A 315 16.70 -4.71 -20.09
N VAL A 316 15.73 -5.55 -19.70
CA VAL A 316 15.81 -7.00 -19.88
C VAL A 316 15.67 -7.38 -21.36
N ALA A 317 14.88 -6.64 -22.14
CA ALA A 317 14.79 -6.85 -23.58
C ALA A 317 16.13 -6.60 -24.28
N ASP A 318 16.85 -5.56 -23.87
CA ASP A 318 18.19 -5.24 -24.37
C ASP A 318 19.22 -6.28 -23.91
N LEU A 319 19.13 -6.73 -22.65
CA LEU A 319 19.94 -7.83 -22.12
C LEU A 319 19.74 -9.13 -22.93
N LEU A 320 18.49 -9.46 -23.27
CA LEU A 320 18.18 -10.65 -24.07
C LEU A 320 18.84 -10.61 -25.45
N LYS A 321 18.85 -9.44 -26.11
CA LYS A 321 19.55 -9.28 -27.40
C LYS A 321 21.04 -9.57 -27.27
N ARG A 322 21.69 -9.02 -26.24
CA ARG A 322 23.12 -9.27 -25.97
C ARG A 322 23.37 -10.76 -25.72
N ALA A 323 22.53 -11.40 -24.91
CA ALA A 323 22.65 -12.82 -24.61
C ALA A 323 22.54 -13.70 -25.88
N CYS A 324 21.62 -13.38 -26.80
CA CYS A 324 21.48 -14.11 -28.06
C CYS A 324 22.72 -13.96 -28.96
N ALA A 325 23.32 -12.76 -29.01
CA ALA A 325 24.55 -12.52 -29.76
C ALA A 325 25.76 -13.27 -29.16
N GLU A 326 25.88 -13.28 -27.83
CA GLU A 326 26.91 -14.05 -27.11
C GLU A 326 26.80 -15.56 -27.40
N ALA A 327 25.59 -16.13 -27.27
CA ALA A 327 25.35 -17.55 -27.51
C ALA A 327 25.68 -17.97 -28.95
N SER A 328 25.31 -17.14 -29.93
CA SER A 328 25.62 -17.39 -31.36
C SER A 328 27.12 -17.40 -31.62
N THR A 329 27.87 -16.49 -30.98
CA THR A 329 29.34 -16.40 -31.11
C THR A 329 30.06 -17.57 -30.44
N ALA A 330 29.51 -18.11 -29.35
CA ALA A 330 30.05 -19.29 -28.68
C ALA A 330 29.83 -20.56 -29.53
N ALA A 331 28.65 -20.73 -30.12
CA ALA A 331 28.35 -21.86 -31.01
C ALA A 331 29.33 -21.92 -32.19
N HIS A 332 29.57 -20.80 -32.86
CA HIS A 332 30.47 -20.74 -34.02
C HIS A 332 31.94 -21.06 -33.69
N ARG A 333 32.41 -20.74 -32.47
CA ARG A 333 33.77 -21.12 -32.03
C ARG A 333 33.93 -22.60 -31.73
N THR A 334 32.83 -23.29 -31.40
CA THR A 334 32.85 -24.71 -31.05
C THR A 334 32.82 -25.61 -32.30
N GLU A 335 32.36 -25.10 -33.45
CA GLU A 335 32.33 -25.81 -34.74
C GLU A 335 33.66 -25.73 -35.53
N HIS A 336 34.64 -24.97 -35.03
CA HIS A 336 35.95 -24.76 -35.66
C HIS A 336 37.14 -25.25 -34.81
N SER A 337 36.88 -26.04 -33.76
CA SER A 337 37.89 -26.78 -32.97
C SER A 337 37.69 -28.28 -33.11
#